data_AF-A0A7C6Y3B8-F1
#
_entry.id   AF-A0A7C6Y3B8-F1
#
_cell.length_a   1.000
_cell.length_b   1.000
_cell.length_c   1.000
_cell.angle_alpha   90.00
_cell.angle_beta   90.00
_cell.angle_gamma   90.00
#
_symmetry.space_group_name_H-M   'P 1'
#
loop_
_entity.id
_entity.type
_entity.pdbx_description
1 polymer ?
#
loop_
_entity_poly.entity_id
_entity_poly.type
_entity_poly.pdbx_seq_one_letter_code
_entity_poly.pdbx_strand_id
1 'polypeptide(L)'
;MRKKFSPALIISWLLALSMVVYCAMLYVHVSTMQKIYGETIREDIFQVNDLSQELTKLLEAEEEALGQASLRLGGVLSALRDGTSLNADYHQLAQDLSSDLIAYGFLEDKNSAAAKLLLENIASKNNALFTVTQYIMEQLFHPNVDKMNSKYFDARVPSAPVNRRISSVIENLTP
;
A
#
# COMPACT_ATOMS: atom_id res chain seq x y z
N MET A 1 -0.47 -18.28 -63.52
CA MET A 1 0.27 -19.31 -62.75
C MET A 1 0.23 -18.96 -61.26
N ARG A 2 -0.54 -19.68 -60.43
CA ARG A 2 -0.52 -19.49 -58.96
C ARG A 2 0.76 -20.14 -58.41
N LYS A 3 1.72 -19.34 -57.94
CA LYS A 3 2.87 -19.84 -57.17
C LYS A 3 2.34 -20.50 -55.90
N LYS A 4 2.48 -21.83 -55.78
CA LYS A 4 2.15 -22.56 -54.56
C LYS A 4 3.20 -22.17 -53.51
N PHE A 5 2.79 -21.50 -52.44
CA PHE A 5 3.68 -21.20 -51.32
C PHE A 5 4.19 -22.50 -50.71
N SER A 6 5.49 -22.58 -50.42
CA SER A 6 6.08 -23.73 -49.75
C SER A 6 5.43 -23.90 -48.36
N PRO A 7 5.07 -25.12 -47.94
CA PRO A 7 4.52 -25.39 -46.61
C PRO A 7 5.38 -24.82 -45.47
N ALA A 8 6.70 -24.83 -45.62
CA ALA A 8 7.63 -24.25 -44.64
C ALA A 8 7.45 -22.72 -44.50
N LEU A 9 7.16 -22.05 -45.61
CA LEU A 9 6.92 -20.61 -45.62
C LEU A 9 5.60 -20.31 -44.90
N ILE A 10 4.54 -21.07 -45.18
CA ILE A 10 3.24 -20.92 -44.51
C ILE A 10 3.38 -21.11 -42.99
N ILE A 11 4.12 -22.12 -42.54
CA ILE A 11 4.36 -22.37 -41.10
C ILE A 11 5.14 -21.21 -40.46
N SER A 12 6.19 -20.70 -41.13
CA SER A 12 6.97 -19.55 -40.62
C SER A 12 6.10 -18.30 -40.46
N TRP A 13 5.22 -18.01 -41.42
CA TRP A 13 4.27 -16.90 -41.32
C TRP A 13 3.25 -17.09 -40.20
N LEU A 14 2.74 -18.31 -40.00
CA LEU A 14 1.82 -18.62 -38.90
C LEU A 14 2.50 -18.47 -37.53
N LEU A 15 3.75 -18.88 -37.39
CA LEU A 15 4.54 -18.69 -36.16
C LEU A 15 4.86 -17.20 -35.90
N ALA A 16 5.18 -16.43 -36.94
CA ALA A 16 5.37 -14.99 -36.79
C ALA A 16 4.07 -14.30 -36.35
N LEU A 17 2.93 -14.70 -36.93
CA LEU A 17 1.63 -14.14 -36.58
C LEU A 17 1.21 -14.53 -35.16
N SER A 18 1.44 -15.77 -34.73
CA SER A 18 1.17 -16.20 -33.35
C SER A 18 2.05 -15.45 -32.34
N MET A 19 3.32 -15.21 -32.67
CA MET A 19 4.22 -14.42 -31.83
C MET A 19 3.73 -12.97 -31.66
N VAL A 20 3.30 -12.32 -32.75
CA VAL A 20 2.76 -10.95 -32.69
C VAL A 20 1.49 -10.89 -31.83
N VAL A 21 0.58 -11.85 -31.99
CA VAL A 21 -0.64 -11.94 -31.16
C VAL A 21 -0.30 -12.15 -29.69
N TYR A 22 0.68 -13.02 -29.39
CA TYR A 22 1.15 -13.26 -28.03
C TYR A 22 1.75 -12.00 -27.40
N CYS A 23 2.61 -11.29 -28.12
CA CYS A 23 3.17 -10.01 -27.67
C CYS A 23 2.08 -8.96 -27.40
N ALA A 24 1.07 -8.86 -28.27
CA ALA A 24 -0.05 -7.95 -28.06
C ALA A 24 -0.89 -8.32 -26.83
N MET A 25 -1.16 -9.62 -26.63
CA MET A 25 -1.88 -10.11 -25.45
C MET A 25 -1.10 -9.83 -24.16
N LEU A 26 0.21 -10.09 -24.14
CA LEU A 26 1.07 -9.78 -23.01
C LEU A 26 1.07 -8.28 -22.68
N TYR A 27 1.15 -7.43 -23.71
CA TYR A 27 1.10 -5.98 -23.52
C TYR A 27 -0.21 -5.53 -22.87
N VAL A 28 -1.36 -6.00 -23.39
CA VAL A 28 -2.68 -5.67 -22.83
C VAL A 28 -2.81 -6.19 -21.40
N HIS A 29 -2.33 -7.40 -21.13
CA HIS A 29 -2.36 -7.99 -19.80
C HIS A 29 -1.55 -7.18 -18.80
N VAL A 30 -0.28 -6.85 -19.11
CA VAL A 30 0.59 -6.05 -18.24
C VAL A 30 -0.01 -4.67 -17.99
N SER A 31 -0.52 -3.99 -19.02
CA SER A 31 -1.13 -2.67 -18.87
C SER A 31 -2.38 -2.70 -17.97
N THR A 32 -3.20 -3.75 -18.10
CA THR A 32 -4.39 -3.93 -17.27
C THR A 32 -4.01 -4.20 -15.81
N MET A 33 -3.02 -5.05 -15.58
CA MET A 33 -2.52 -5.34 -14.23
C MET A 33 -1.95 -4.09 -13.55
N GLN A 34 -1.14 -3.29 -14.26
CA GLN A 34 -0.61 -2.04 -13.73
C GLN A 34 -1.72 -1.08 -13.29
N LYS A 35 -2.79 -1.00 -14.08
CA LYS A 35 -3.93 -0.14 -13.76
C LYS A 35 -4.68 -0.61 -12.52
N ILE A 36 -5.08 -1.88 -12.49
CA ILE A 36 -5.89 -2.46 -11.40
C ILE A 36 -5.09 -2.49 -10.09
N TYR A 37 -3.89 -3.05 -10.09
CA TYR A 37 -3.09 -3.12 -8.86
C TYR A 37 -2.59 -1.74 -8.42
N GLY A 38 -2.23 -0.87 -9.36
CA GLY A 38 -1.87 0.49 -9.03
C GLY A 38 -3.02 1.27 -8.38
N GLU A 39 -4.26 0.97 -8.77
CA GLU A 39 -5.47 1.50 -8.15
C GLU A 39 -5.67 0.97 -6.73
N THR A 40 -5.61 -0.34 -6.51
CA THR A 40 -5.81 -0.93 -5.17
C THR A 40 -4.74 -0.47 -4.18
N ILE A 41 -3.47 -0.44 -4.60
CA ILE A 41 -2.36 0.07 -3.78
C ILE A 41 -2.61 1.53 -3.38
N ARG A 42 -3.03 2.37 -4.33
CA ARG A 42 -3.30 3.80 -4.06
C ARG A 42 -4.46 3.98 -3.09
N GLU A 43 -5.55 3.25 -3.29
CA GLU A 43 -6.73 3.31 -2.41
C GLU A 43 -6.37 2.97 -0.97
N ASP A 44 -5.64 1.87 -0.75
CA ASP A 44 -5.13 1.50 0.56
C ASP A 44 -4.24 2.59 1.16
N ILE A 45 -3.32 3.19 0.38
CA ILE A 45 -2.43 4.27 0.85
C ILE A 45 -3.21 5.51 1.30
N PHE A 46 -4.22 5.93 0.54
CA PHE A 46 -5.08 7.04 0.95
C PHE A 46 -5.95 6.69 2.15
N GLN A 47 -6.43 5.44 2.24
CA GLN A 47 -7.16 4.98 3.41
C GLN A 47 -6.29 4.99 4.67
N VAL A 48 -5.02 4.58 4.59
CA VAL A 48 -4.07 4.72 5.71
C VAL A 48 -3.92 6.18 6.13
N ASN A 49 -3.77 7.10 5.16
CA ASN A 49 -3.67 8.53 5.46
C ASN A 49 -4.88 9.02 6.26
N ASP A 50 -6.09 8.69 5.79
CA ASP A 50 -7.32 9.17 6.39
C ASP A 50 -7.53 8.57 7.79
N LEU A 51 -7.21 7.27 7.97
CA LEU A 51 -7.23 6.60 9.28
C LEU A 51 -6.23 7.23 10.25
N SER A 52 -5.02 7.57 9.79
CA SER A 52 -4.02 8.19 10.64
C SER A 52 -4.40 9.60 11.08
N GLN A 53 -5.05 10.37 10.20
CA GLN A 53 -5.61 11.68 10.55
C GLN A 53 -6.78 11.54 11.52
N GLU A 54 -7.67 10.57 11.30
CA GLU A 54 -8.77 10.26 12.22
C GLU A 54 -8.23 9.90 13.60
N LEU A 55 -7.24 9.01 13.66
CA LEU A 55 -6.62 8.59 14.92
C LEU A 55 -5.93 9.76 15.64
N THR A 56 -5.27 10.66 14.91
CA THR A 56 -4.69 11.87 15.50
C THR A 56 -5.76 12.72 16.20
N LYS A 57 -6.89 12.96 15.53
CA LYS A 57 -8.00 13.71 16.11
C LYS A 57 -8.61 12.99 17.32
N LEU A 58 -8.66 11.67 17.30
CA LEU A 58 -9.18 10.87 18.42
C LEU A 58 -8.21 10.83 19.61
N LEU A 59 -6.89 10.91 19.37
CA LEU A 59 -5.88 11.03 20.42
C LEU A 59 -5.88 12.43 21.06
N GLU A 60 -6.24 13.45 20.30
CA GLU A 60 -6.44 14.82 20.79
C GLU A 60 -7.77 15.00 21.52
N ALA A 61 -8.81 14.26 21.11
CA ALA A 61 -10.08 14.18 21.80
C ALA A 61 -9.97 13.31 23.06
N GLU A 62 -10.84 13.56 24.06
CA GLU A 62 -10.84 12.83 25.34
C GLU A 62 -10.86 11.29 25.17
N GLU A 63 -10.24 10.56 26.12
CA GLU A 63 -9.90 9.13 26.04
C GLU A 63 -11.08 8.17 25.74
N GLU A 64 -12.31 8.55 26.09
CA GLU A 64 -13.49 7.67 25.96
C GLU A 64 -13.86 7.38 24.49
N ALA A 65 -13.71 8.36 23.60
CA ALA A 65 -13.98 8.19 22.18
C ALA A 65 -12.96 7.24 21.51
N LEU A 66 -11.72 7.29 21.96
CA LEU A 66 -10.63 6.47 21.44
C LEU A 66 -10.81 4.99 21.81
N GLY A 67 -11.28 4.69 23.02
CA GLY A 67 -11.52 3.32 23.47
C GLY A 67 -12.47 2.54 22.55
N GLN A 68 -13.57 3.16 22.13
CA GLN A 68 -14.54 2.54 21.21
C GLN A 68 -14.04 2.51 19.77
N ALA A 69 -13.34 3.56 19.32
CA ALA A 69 -12.84 3.64 17.95
C ALA A 69 -11.66 2.69 17.68
N SER A 70 -10.88 2.34 18.70
CA SER A 70 -9.62 1.59 18.55
C SER A 70 -9.80 0.20 17.91
N LEU A 71 -10.84 -0.55 18.30
CA LEU A 71 -11.11 -1.86 17.69
C LEU A 71 -11.47 -1.74 16.21
N ARG A 72 -12.26 -0.72 15.85
CA ARG A 72 -12.63 -0.45 14.45
C ARG A 72 -11.40 -0.05 13.64
N LEU A 73 -10.62 0.91 14.13
CA LEU A 73 -9.43 1.42 13.44
C LEU A 73 -8.37 0.33 13.25
N GLY A 74 -8.09 -0.46 14.30
CA GLY A 74 -7.20 -1.61 14.20
C GLY A 74 -7.71 -2.66 13.21
N GLY A 75 -9.01 -2.99 13.26
CA GLY A 75 -9.62 -3.93 12.31
C GLY A 75 -9.50 -3.48 10.85
N VAL A 76 -9.71 -2.19 10.56
CA VAL A 76 -9.53 -1.65 9.21
C VAL A 76 -8.06 -1.71 8.80
N LEU A 77 -7.14 -1.26 9.67
CA LEU A 77 -5.71 -1.22 9.36
C LEU A 77 -5.13 -2.62 9.12
N SER A 78 -5.57 -3.62 9.87
CA SER A 78 -5.18 -5.04 9.67
C SER A 78 -5.67 -5.60 8.34
N ALA A 79 -6.81 -5.12 7.83
CA ALA A 79 -7.39 -5.57 6.57
C ALA A 79 -6.69 -4.98 5.33
N LEU A 80 -6.00 -3.85 5.47
CA LEU A 80 -5.27 -3.21 4.37
C LEU A 80 -4.03 -4.02 4.00
N ARG A 81 -3.91 -4.40 2.72
CA ARG A 81 -2.88 -5.34 2.26
C ARG A 81 -2.06 -4.82 1.09
N ASP A 82 -2.70 -4.35 0.04
CA ASP A 82 -2.00 -4.01 -1.20
C ASP A 82 -1.16 -2.75 -1.01
N GLY A 83 -1.72 -1.71 -0.38
CA GLY A 83 -0.99 -0.46 -0.11
C GLY A 83 0.07 -0.61 0.98
N THR A 84 -0.22 -1.36 2.03
CA THR A 84 0.74 -1.57 3.13
C THR A 84 1.91 -2.47 2.69
N SER A 85 1.66 -3.48 1.85
CA SER A 85 2.70 -4.36 1.28
C SER A 85 3.59 -3.69 0.24
N LEU A 86 3.38 -2.41 -0.08
CA LEU A 86 4.28 -1.64 -0.92
C LEU A 86 5.70 -1.69 -0.38
N ASN A 87 5.90 -1.70 0.94
CA ASN A 87 7.19 -1.92 1.59
C ASN A 87 7.02 -2.76 2.86
N ALA A 88 7.99 -3.63 3.18
CA ALA A 88 7.87 -4.57 4.30
C ALA A 88 7.84 -3.87 5.67
N ASP A 89 8.67 -2.85 5.87
CA ASP A 89 8.73 -2.12 7.15
C ASP A 89 7.50 -1.24 7.32
N TYR A 90 6.99 -0.66 6.23
CA TYR A 90 5.72 0.08 6.23
C TYR A 90 4.55 -0.83 6.57
N HIS A 91 4.53 -2.06 6.02
CA HIS A 91 3.54 -3.06 6.38
C HIS A 91 3.63 -3.41 7.87
N GLN A 92 4.83 -3.65 8.38
CA GLN A 92 5.04 -3.99 9.78
C GLN A 92 4.57 -2.87 10.71
N LEU A 93 4.91 -1.61 10.41
CA LEU A 93 4.46 -0.44 11.16
C LEU A 93 2.92 -0.36 11.23
N ALA A 94 2.23 -0.62 10.11
CA ALA A 94 0.77 -0.66 10.08
C ALA A 94 0.20 -1.81 10.93
N GLN A 95 0.79 -3.01 10.85
CA GLN A 95 0.35 -4.16 11.66
C GLN A 95 0.63 -3.96 13.16
N ASP A 96 1.76 -3.35 13.52
CA ASP A 96 2.09 -3.05 14.91
C ASP A 96 1.13 -2.02 15.49
N LEU A 97 0.80 -0.96 14.74
CA LEU A 97 -0.21 0.02 15.15
C LEU A 97 -1.58 -0.63 15.29
N SER A 98 -1.97 -1.49 14.35
CA SER A 98 -3.21 -2.25 14.42
C SER A 98 -3.28 -3.10 15.68
N SER A 99 -2.21 -3.83 15.99
CA SER A 99 -2.12 -4.67 17.18
C SER A 99 -2.25 -3.84 18.45
N ASP A 100 -1.57 -2.70 18.54
CA ASP A 100 -1.64 -1.82 19.71
C ASP A 100 -3.04 -1.22 19.89
N LEU A 101 -3.70 -0.80 18.81
CA LEU A 101 -5.08 -0.32 18.85
C LEU A 101 -6.04 -1.39 19.34
N ILE A 102 -5.91 -2.62 18.85
CA ILE A 102 -6.74 -3.74 19.28
C ILE A 102 -6.50 -4.04 20.77
N ALA A 103 -5.23 -4.09 21.20
CA ALA A 103 -4.87 -4.28 22.59
C ALA A 103 -5.44 -3.17 23.49
N TYR A 104 -5.32 -1.91 23.06
CA TYR A 104 -5.89 -0.78 23.79
C TYR A 104 -7.41 -0.89 23.87
N GLY A 105 -8.09 -1.24 22.78
CA GLY A 105 -9.54 -1.46 22.74
C GLY A 105 -10.02 -2.46 23.79
N PHE A 106 -9.28 -3.56 23.98
CA PHE A 106 -9.63 -4.61 24.95
C PHE A 106 -9.24 -4.33 26.41
N LEU A 107 -8.46 -3.29 26.70
CA LEU A 107 -8.12 -2.95 28.09
C LEU A 107 -9.36 -2.55 28.89
N GLU A 108 -9.60 -3.19 30.04
CA GLU A 108 -10.70 -2.85 30.94
C GLU A 108 -10.44 -1.54 31.68
N ASP A 109 -9.21 -1.33 32.17
CA ASP A 109 -8.80 -0.11 32.87
C ASP A 109 -7.98 0.83 31.97
N LYS A 110 -8.67 1.81 31.38
CA LYS A 110 -8.07 2.84 30.53
C LYS A 110 -7.21 3.85 31.31
N ASN A 111 -7.35 3.93 32.63
CA ASN A 111 -6.60 4.86 33.47
C ASN A 111 -5.27 4.28 33.97
N SER A 112 -5.01 3.00 33.72
CA SER A 112 -3.80 2.32 34.15
C SER A 112 -2.53 2.92 33.52
N ALA A 113 -1.39 2.77 34.21
CA ALA A 113 -0.10 3.18 33.65
C ALA A 113 0.24 2.44 32.34
N ALA A 114 -0.21 1.19 32.21
CA ALA A 114 -0.06 0.40 30.99
C ALA A 114 -0.88 0.99 29.83
N ALA A 115 -2.11 1.45 30.09
CA ALA A 115 -2.93 2.10 29.07
C ALA A 115 -2.29 3.39 28.56
N LYS A 116 -1.71 4.21 29.46
CA LYS A 116 -1.00 5.44 29.08
C LYS A 116 0.22 5.18 28.20
N LEU A 117 1.06 4.21 28.59
CA LEU A 117 2.21 3.80 27.76
C LEU A 117 1.78 3.26 26.39
N LEU A 118 0.67 2.51 26.34
CA LEU A 118 0.13 2.01 25.09
C LEU A 118 -0.38 3.15 24.19
N LEU A 119 -1.02 4.17 24.76
CA LEU A 119 -1.44 5.36 24.02
C LEU A 119 -0.27 6.16 23.46
N GLU A 120 0.81 6.32 24.24
CA GLU A 120 2.04 6.95 23.76
C GLU A 120 2.65 6.19 22.57
N ASN A 121 2.67 4.86 22.65
CA ASN A 121 3.12 4.00 21.55
C ASN A 121 2.21 4.12 20.31
N ILE A 122 0.89 4.11 20.49
CA ILE A 122 -0.10 4.30 19.41
C ILE A 122 0.12 5.67 18.75
N ALA A 123 0.27 6.73 19.53
CA ALA A 123 0.50 8.07 19.02
C ALA A 123 1.80 8.16 18.21
N SER A 124 2.89 7.59 18.73
CA SER A 124 4.19 7.56 18.05
C SER A 124 4.11 6.78 16.73
N LYS A 125 3.57 5.56 16.75
CA LYS A 125 3.41 4.72 15.55
C LYS A 125 2.46 5.35 14.54
N ASN A 126 1.37 5.96 14.99
CA ASN A 126 0.44 6.68 14.11
C ASN A 126 1.12 7.86 13.42
N ASN A 127 1.92 8.64 14.14
CA ASN A 127 2.67 9.75 13.56
C ASN A 127 3.72 9.27 12.55
N ALA A 128 4.45 8.20 12.88
CA ALA A 128 5.40 7.58 11.95
C ALA A 128 4.68 7.08 10.68
N LEU A 129 3.56 6.36 10.86
CA LEU A 129 2.77 5.83 9.76
C LEU A 129 2.27 6.97 8.87
N PHE A 130 1.64 8.00 9.46
CA PHE A 130 1.18 9.19 8.75
C PHE A 130 2.29 9.86 7.94
N THR A 131 3.44 10.09 8.56
CA THR A 131 4.59 10.76 7.92
C THR A 131 5.10 9.96 6.72
N VAL A 132 5.20 8.64 6.87
CA VAL A 132 5.63 7.75 5.79
C VAL A 132 4.59 7.70 4.68
N THR A 133 3.29 7.64 5.02
CA THR A 133 2.20 7.69 4.03
C THR A 133 2.25 9.00 3.23
N GLN A 134 2.42 10.15 3.89
CA GLN A 134 2.57 11.44 3.24
C GLN A 134 3.77 11.47 2.29
N TYR A 135 4.92 10.94 2.73
CA TYR A 135 6.09 10.77 1.87
C TYR A 135 5.78 9.92 0.63
N ILE A 136 5.13 8.76 0.79
CA ILE A 136 4.75 7.89 -0.32
C ILE A 136 3.84 8.64 -1.30
N MET A 137 2.81 9.32 -0.79
CA MET A 137 1.87 10.10 -1.59
C MET A 137 2.60 11.21 -2.37
N GLU A 138 3.50 11.97 -1.73
CA GLU A 138 4.25 13.04 -2.39
C GLU A 138 5.15 12.50 -3.50
N GLN A 139 5.89 11.41 -3.25
CA GLN A 139 6.82 10.85 -4.24
C GLN A 139 6.09 10.23 -5.44
N LEU A 140 4.93 9.62 -5.20
CA LEU A 140 4.20 8.85 -6.20
C LEU A 140 3.07 9.64 -6.86
N PHE A 141 2.76 10.85 -6.37
CA PHE A 141 1.73 11.70 -6.94
C PHE A 141 1.96 11.96 -8.43
N HIS A 142 0.86 11.99 -9.18
CA HIS A 142 0.84 12.43 -10.55
C HIS A 142 -0.56 12.98 -10.90
N PRO A 143 -0.70 14.11 -11.61
CA PRO A 143 -2.02 14.68 -11.95
C PRO A 143 -2.91 13.76 -12.79
N ASN A 144 -2.30 12.94 -13.64
CA ASN A 144 -3.00 11.86 -14.35
C ASN A 144 -3.02 10.58 -13.51
N VAL A 145 -4.23 10.08 -13.26
CA VAL A 145 -4.52 8.91 -12.43
C VAL A 145 -3.88 7.62 -12.95
N ASP A 146 -3.95 7.34 -14.25
CA ASP A 146 -3.36 6.11 -14.80
C ASP A 146 -1.84 6.09 -14.59
N LYS A 147 -1.17 7.24 -14.77
CA LYS A 147 0.27 7.39 -14.49
C LYS A 147 0.59 7.28 -13.00
N MET A 148 -0.29 7.77 -12.13
CA MET A 148 -0.15 7.62 -10.69
C MET A 148 -0.24 6.14 -10.29
N ASN A 149 -1.23 5.41 -10.80
CA ASN A 149 -1.38 3.97 -10.59
C ASN A 149 -0.14 3.20 -11.07
N SER A 150 0.40 3.54 -12.25
CA SER A 150 1.67 2.95 -12.71
C SER A 150 2.83 3.20 -11.75
N LYS A 151 2.97 4.43 -11.23
CA LYS A 151 4.02 4.75 -10.22
C LYS A 151 3.87 3.92 -8.95
N TYR A 152 2.64 3.77 -8.43
CA TYR A 152 2.36 2.92 -7.27
C TYR A 152 2.70 1.46 -7.54
N PHE A 153 2.29 0.94 -8.71
CA PHE A 153 2.63 -0.41 -9.12
C PHE A 153 4.14 -0.62 -9.22
N ASP A 154 4.89 0.31 -9.83
CA ASP A 154 6.33 0.19 -9.99
C ASP A 154 7.08 0.31 -8.65
N ALA A 155 6.55 1.11 -7.71
CA ALA A 155 7.12 1.31 -6.38
C ALA A 155 7.05 0.07 -5.48
N ARG A 156 6.21 -0.92 -5.79
CA ARG A 156 6.16 -2.20 -5.05
C ARG A 156 7.44 -3.01 -5.19
N VAL A 157 8.24 -2.75 -6.23
CA VAL A 157 9.44 -3.53 -6.51
C VAL A 157 10.50 -3.15 -5.46
N PRO A 158 11.09 -4.12 -4.72
CA PRO A 158 12.05 -3.80 -3.66
C PRO A 158 13.29 -3.02 -4.13
N SER A 159 13.66 -3.16 -5.40
CA SER A 159 14.78 -2.41 -6.00
C SER A 159 14.42 -0.96 -6.35
N ALA A 160 13.12 -0.61 -6.39
CA ALA A 160 12.67 0.74 -6.73
C ALA A 160 13.23 1.76 -5.72
N PRO A 161 13.72 2.92 -6.19
CA PRO A 161 14.31 3.93 -5.30
C PRO A 161 13.36 4.40 -4.20
N VAL A 162 12.07 4.55 -4.50
CA VAL A 162 11.06 4.97 -3.51
C VAL A 162 10.90 3.90 -2.43
N ASN A 163 10.80 2.63 -2.83
CA ASN A 163 10.69 1.50 -1.89
C ASN A 163 11.82 1.48 -0.86
N ARG A 164 13.07 1.55 -1.34
CA ARG A 164 14.26 1.52 -0.47
C ARG A 164 14.31 2.70 0.50
N ARG A 165 13.82 3.87 0.08
CA ARG A 165 13.82 5.07 0.91
C ARG A 165 12.74 5.03 1.99
N ILE A 166 11.64 4.30 1.79
CA ILE A 166 10.58 4.17 2.80
C ILE A 166 11.15 3.59 4.10
N SER A 167 11.92 2.50 4.02
CA SER A 167 12.59 1.88 5.16
C SER A 167 13.47 2.89 5.91
N SER A 168 14.28 3.66 5.18
CA SER A 168 15.11 4.70 5.81
C SER A 168 14.30 5.83 6.44
N VAL A 169 13.14 6.19 5.89
CA VAL A 169 12.24 7.18 6.52
C VAL A 169 11.69 6.62 7.83
N ILE A 170 11.28 5.35 7.85
CA ILE A 170 10.77 4.68 9.06
C ILE A 170 11.84 4.62 10.14
N GLU A 171 13.06 4.16 9.81
CA GLU A 171 14.19 4.07 10.74
C GLU A 171 14.52 5.41 11.42
N ASN A 172 14.29 6.54 10.75
CA ASN A 172 14.53 7.87 11.33
C ASN A 172 13.38 8.37 12.22
N LEU A 173 12.21 7.73 12.16
CA LEU A 173 11.00 8.13 12.88
C LEU A 173 10.71 7.21 14.08
N THR A 174 11.16 5.96 14.04
CA THR A 174 11.04 5.00 15.13
C THR A 174 12.37 4.91 15.88
N PRO A 175 12.44 5.27 17.18
CA PRO A 175 13.66 5.20 17.98
C PRO A 175 14.17 3.78 18.23
#